data_AF-A0AAV8WWN3-F1
#
_entry.id   AF-A0AAV8WWN3-F1
#
_cell.length_a   1.000
_cell.length_b   1.000
_cell.length_c   1.000
_cell.angle_alpha   90.00
_cell.angle_beta   90.00
_cell.angle_gamma   90.00
#
_symmetry.space_group_name_H-M   'P 1'
#
loop_
_entity.id
_entity.type
_entity.pdbx_description
1 polymer ?
#
loop_
_entity_poly.entity_id
_entity_poly.type
_entity_poly.pdbx_seq_one_letter_code
_entity_poly.pdbx_strand_id
1 'polypeptide(L)'
;MNYEDRDSDNSNSESDRESGSSSDDDPGTNNDAEITEAEDEEQAAANPADNQLLFFWHEYSGNHKTFPFIGNEGIQINLPANCTPLDVFKLFFSPDLIAIIVEETNRYAA
;
A
#
# COMPACT_ATOMS: atom_id res chain seq x y z
N MET A 1 69.72 11.42 -1.14
CA MET A 1 68.93 10.27 -0.66
C MET A 1 69.25 10.11 0.81
N ASN A 2 68.40 10.63 1.69
CA ASN A 2 68.43 10.35 3.12
C ASN A 2 67.08 9.74 3.47
N TYR A 3 67.11 8.55 4.08
CA TYR A 3 65.97 7.88 4.68
C TYR A 3 66.12 8.05 6.19
N GLU A 4 65.15 8.68 6.85
CA GLU A 4 64.99 8.62 8.31
C GLU A 4 63.48 8.49 8.62
N ASP A 5 63.16 7.32 9.20
CA ASP A 5 62.21 7.00 10.28
C ASP A 5 60.82 7.69 10.27
N ARG A 6 59.73 6.96 9.93
CA ARG A 6 58.91 6.15 10.86
C ARG A 6 58.64 6.83 12.20
N ASP A 7 57.51 7.54 12.25
CA ASP A 7 56.58 7.40 13.36
C ASP A 7 55.16 7.25 12.84
N SER A 8 54.51 6.27 13.42
CA SER A 8 53.17 5.78 13.14
C SER A 8 52.14 6.69 13.78
N ASP A 9 51.04 6.96 13.08
CA ASP A 9 49.72 7.16 13.69
C ASP A 9 48.65 6.85 12.66
N ASN A 10 48.46 5.55 12.43
CA ASN A 10 47.27 5.02 11.76
C ASN A 10 46.13 5.05 12.78
N SER A 11 45.49 6.21 12.95
CA SER A 11 44.27 6.33 13.75
C SER A 11 43.09 5.71 13.00
N ASN A 12 43.04 4.37 12.98
CA ASN A 12 41.80 3.64 12.77
C ASN A 12 40.91 3.92 13.99
N SER A 13 40.02 4.91 13.87
CA SER A 13 38.95 5.11 14.83
C SER A 13 37.84 4.10 14.52
N GLU A 14 38.04 2.87 14.97
CA GLU A 14 36.96 1.89 15.12
C GLU A 14 36.12 2.32 16.32
N SER A 15 35.11 3.14 16.07
CA SER A 15 34.11 3.45 17.08
C SER A 15 33.13 2.29 17.18
N ASP A 16 33.32 1.49 18.22
CA ASP A 16 32.39 0.48 18.73
C ASP A 16 30.98 1.06 18.84
N ARG A 17 30.06 0.57 18.00
CA ARG A 17 28.63 0.79 18.22
C ARG A 17 28.15 -0.27 19.19
N GLU A 18 28.03 0.15 20.45
CA GLU A 18 27.27 -0.55 21.49
C GLU A 18 25.90 -0.94 20.94
N SER A 19 25.66 -2.26 20.84
CA SER A 19 24.35 -2.83 20.55
C SER A 19 23.43 -2.63 21.76
N GLY A 20 22.77 -1.48 21.81
CA GLY A 20 21.68 -1.20 22.75
C GLY A 20 20.38 -1.84 22.28
N SER A 21 20.16 -3.11 22.62
CA SER A 21 18.84 -3.74 22.57
C SER A 21 17.99 -3.18 23.70
N SER A 22 17.21 -2.12 23.43
CA SER A 22 16.07 -1.74 24.27
C SER A 22 14.86 -2.52 23.73
N SER A 23 14.60 -3.66 24.40
CA SER A 23 13.32 -4.34 24.35
C SER A 23 12.40 -3.59 25.30
N ASP A 24 11.60 -2.68 24.76
CA ASP A 24 10.40 -2.19 25.44
C ASP A 24 9.21 -2.82 24.71
N ASP A 25 8.86 -4.02 25.17
CA ASP A 25 7.55 -4.62 24.96
C ASP A 25 6.50 -3.68 25.54
N ASP A 26 5.85 -2.88 24.68
CA ASP A 26 4.57 -2.25 24.98
C ASP A 26 3.45 -3.17 24.46
N PRO A 27 2.86 -4.05 25.29
CA PRO A 27 1.62 -4.71 24.95
C PRO A 27 0.49 -3.68 25.12
N GLY A 28 0.44 -2.73 24.19
CA GLY A 28 -0.70 -1.87 23.95
C GLY A 28 -1.91 -2.75 23.69
N THR A 29 -2.66 -3.00 24.77
CA THR A 29 -3.86 -3.83 24.82
C THR A 29 -4.95 -3.09 24.05
N ASN A 30 -4.92 -3.21 22.72
CA ASN A 30 -6.02 -2.77 21.89
C ASN A 30 -7.16 -3.74 22.14
N ASN A 31 -8.14 -3.29 22.93
CA ASN A 31 -9.40 -3.96 23.15
C ASN A 31 -10.02 -4.28 21.78
N ASP A 32 -9.84 -5.52 21.34
CA ASP A 32 -10.60 -6.10 20.26
C ASP A 32 -12.04 -6.16 20.78
N ALA A 33 -12.86 -5.22 20.31
CA ALA A 33 -14.27 -5.21 20.62
C ALA A 33 -14.85 -6.47 19.97
N GLU A 34 -15.04 -7.51 20.76
CA GLU A 34 -15.76 -8.72 20.41
C GLU A 34 -17.16 -8.32 19.95
N ILE A 35 -17.33 -8.18 18.63
CA ILE A 35 -18.64 -8.04 18.00
C ILE A 35 -19.32 -9.39 18.17
N THR A 36 -20.20 -9.47 19.16
CA THR A 36 -21.18 -10.55 19.26
C THR A 36 -22.25 -10.26 18.23
N GLU A 37 -22.16 -10.91 17.08
CA GLU A 37 -23.27 -10.95 16.13
C GLU A 37 -24.45 -11.62 16.83
N ALA A 38 -25.52 -10.86 17.05
CA ALA A 38 -26.77 -11.41 17.52
C ALA A 38 -27.32 -12.33 16.44
N GLU A 39 -27.51 -13.61 16.79
CA GLU A 39 -28.19 -14.60 15.96
C GLU A 39 -29.64 -14.13 15.74
N ASP A 40 -29.93 -13.64 14.54
CA ASP A 40 -31.30 -13.43 14.09
C ASP A 40 -31.77 -14.70 13.38
N GLU A 41 -32.38 -15.60 14.15
CA GLU A 41 -33.11 -16.74 13.61
C GLU A 41 -34.44 -16.26 13.00
N GLU A 42 -34.45 -15.95 11.70
CA GLU A 42 -35.70 -15.92 10.94
C GLU A 42 -35.69 -16.82 9.70
N GLN A 43 -36.80 -17.55 9.57
CA GLN A 43 -36.95 -18.80 8.86
C GLN A 43 -36.94 -18.68 7.32
N ALA A 44 -36.46 -19.77 6.73
CA ALA A 44 -36.36 -20.04 5.31
C ALA A 44 -37.62 -19.69 4.47
N ALA A 45 -37.42 -18.91 3.42
CA ALA A 45 -38.17 -19.03 2.18
C ALA A 45 -37.18 -19.36 1.05
N ALA A 46 -37.04 -20.66 0.75
CA ALA A 46 -36.28 -21.13 -0.39
C ALA A 46 -36.91 -20.59 -1.69
N ASN A 47 -36.21 -19.69 -2.39
CA ASN A 47 -36.50 -19.36 -3.77
C ASN A 47 -35.38 -19.86 -4.69
N PRO A 48 -35.70 -20.61 -5.76
CA PRO A 48 -34.74 -21.37 -6.53
C PRO A 48 -34.20 -20.56 -7.71
N ALA A 49 -33.03 -19.95 -7.57
CA ALA A 49 -32.04 -19.69 -8.64
C ALA A 49 -31.01 -18.66 -8.16
N ASP A 50 -30.41 -18.91 -6.99
CA ASP A 50 -29.09 -18.36 -6.69
C ASP A 50 -28.07 -19.02 -7.61
N ASN A 51 -28.03 -18.61 -8.88
CA ASN A 51 -26.89 -18.83 -9.75
C ASN A 51 -25.78 -17.84 -9.35
N GLN A 52 -25.41 -17.86 -8.07
CA GLN A 52 -24.19 -17.25 -7.59
C GLN A 52 -23.06 -18.11 -8.19
N LEU A 53 -22.55 -17.67 -9.33
CA LEU A 53 -21.36 -18.25 -9.93
C LEU A 53 -20.25 -18.15 -8.88
N LEU A 54 -19.98 -19.26 -8.20
CA LEU A 54 -18.88 -19.39 -7.28
C LEU A 54 -17.59 -19.29 -8.07
N PHE A 55 -17.02 -18.09 -8.12
CA PHE A 55 -15.71 -17.85 -8.70
C PHE A 55 -14.66 -18.26 -7.68
N PHE A 56 -13.95 -19.34 -7.97
CA PHE A 56 -12.79 -19.75 -7.21
C PHE A 56 -11.52 -19.33 -7.94
N TRP A 57 -10.67 -18.57 -7.26
CA TRP A 57 -9.30 -18.37 -7.71
C TRP A 57 -8.56 -19.70 -7.61
N HIS A 58 -7.96 -20.12 -8.71
CA HIS A 58 -7.08 -21.28 -8.75
C HIS A 58 -5.64 -20.81 -9.00
N GLU A 59 -4.68 -21.62 -8.54
CA GLU A 59 -3.28 -21.40 -8.88
C GLU A 59 -3.09 -21.51 -10.40
N TYR A 60 -2.39 -20.54 -10.99
CA TYR A 60 -2.09 -20.55 -12.42
C TYR A 60 -0.77 -21.30 -12.65
N SER A 61 -0.83 -22.43 -13.35
CA SER A 61 0.33 -23.29 -13.63
C SER A 61 0.95 -23.08 -15.02
N GLY A 62 0.49 -22.07 -15.76
CA GLY A 62 0.98 -21.76 -17.11
C GLY A 62 2.14 -20.76 -17.13
N ASN A 63 2.74 -20.58 -18.31
CA ASN A 63 3.66 -19.47 -18.53
C ASN A 63 2.85 -18.18 -18.75
N HIS A 64 3.17 -17.12 -18.01
CA HIS A 64 2.59 -15.80 -18.24
C HIS A 64 2.90 -15.37 -19.67
N LYS A 65 1.88 -15.03 -20.46
CA LYS A 65 2.09 -14.42 -21.77
C LYS A 65 2.75 -13.06 -21.55
N THR A 66 3.96 -12.90 -22.05
CA THR A 66 4.61 -11.60 -22.09
C THR A 66 4.16 -10.87 -23.36
N PHE A 67 3.78 -9.62 -23.19
CA PHE A 67 3.51 -8.72 -24.30
C PHE A 67 4.51 -7.58 -24.20
N PRO A 68 5.26 -7.28 -25.28
CA PRO A 68 6.13 -6.12 -25.27
C PRO A 68 5.27 -4.86 -25.13
N PHE A 69 5.65 -3.98 -24.21
CA PHE A 69 5.03 -2.67 -24.13
C PHE A 69 5.44 -1.86 -25.37
N ILE A 70 4.48 -1.57 -26.24
CA ILE A 70 4.66 -0.81 -27.49
C ILE A 70 4.27 0.67 -27.35
N GLY A 71 3.95 1.10 -26.12
CA GLY A 71 3.55 2.48 -25.84
C GLY A 71 4.75 3.38 -25.54
N ASN A 72 4.48 4.69 -25.48
CA ASN A 72 5.43 5.63 -24.93
C ASN A 72 5.50 5.46 -23.42
N GLU A 73 6.71 5.38 -22.88
CA GLU A 73 6.93 5.32 -21.43
C GLU A 73 6.72 6.68 -20.77
N GLY A 74 6.31 6.65 -19.51
CA GLY A 74 6.15 7.84 -18.69
C GLY A 74 4.87 8.64 -18.96
N ILE A 75 4.81 9.80 -18.30
CA ILE A 75 3.67 10.71 -18.37
C ILE A 75 3.66 11.41 -19.74
N GLN A 76 2.59 11.19 -20.51
CA GLN A 76 2.44 11.73 -21.87
C GLN A 76 1.82 13.14 -21.92
N ILE A 77 1.56 13.75 -20.77
CA ILE A 77 0.98 15.08 -20.65
C ILE A 77 2.07 16.09 -20.27
N ASN A 78 1.98 17.29 -20.85
CA ASN A 78 2.87 18.38 -20.47
C ASN A 78 2.44 18.95 -19.12
N LEU A 79 3.26 18.71 -18.10
CA LEU A 79 3.11 19.30 -16.78
C LEU A 79 3.87 20.64 -16.74
N PRO A 80 3.29 21.69 -16.15
CA PRO A 80 4.00 22.94 -15.96
C PRO A 80 5.16 22.77 -14.97
N ALA A 81 6.21 23.58 -15.11
CA ALA A 81 7.42 23.47 -14.29
C ALA A 81 7.16 23.68 -12.78
N ASN A 82 6.10 24.40 -12.44
CA ASN A 82 5.66 24.65 -11.07
C ASN A 82 4.50 23.72 -10.63
N CYS A 83 4.37 22.55 -11.26
CA CYS A 83 3.37 21.57 -10.91
C CYS A 83 3.52 21.11 -9.45
N THR A 84 2.40 21.11 -8.72
CA THR A 84 2.32 20.59 -7.36
C THR A 84 1.78 19.14 -7.35
N PRO A 85 2.02 18.36 -6.29
CA PRO A 85 1.42 17.03 -6.15
C PRO A 85 -0.11 17.03 -6.28
N LEU A 86 -0.77 18.11 -5.84
CA LEU A 86 -2.22 18.27 -5.98
C LEU A 86 -2.65 18.40 -7.44
N ASP A 87 -1.85 19.06 -8.27
CA ASP A 87 -2.15 19.19 -9.70
C ASP A 87 -2.06 17.83 -10.40
N VAL A 88 -1.09 16.99 -10.01
CA VAL A 88 -0.99 15.61 -10.50
C VAL A 88 -2.19 14.78 -10.05
N PHE A 89 -2.60 14.90 -8.78
CA PHE A 89 -3.76 14.20 -8.24
C PHE A 89 -5.05 14.50 -9.03
N LYS A 90 -5.27 15.78 -9.39
CA LYS A 90 -6.43 16.24 -10.16
C LYS A 90 -6.50 15.67 -11.58
N LEU A 91 -5.41 15.14 -12.13
CA LEU A 91 -5.43 14.46 -13.42
C LEU A 91 -6.20 13.13 -13.37
N PHE A 92 -6.18 12.47 -12.21
CA PHE A 92 -6.85 11.20 -11.98
C PHE A 92 -8.24 11.41 -11.37
N PHE A 93 -8.38 12.42 -10.51
CA PHE A 93 -9.62 12.74 -9.81
C PHE A 93 -10.24 14.02 -10.37
N SER A 94 -11.05 13.86 -11.42
CA SER A 94 -11.82 14.97 -11.98
C SER A 94 -12.90 15.45 -10.99
N PRO A 95 -13.32 16.71 -11.08
CA PRO A 95 -14.43 17.22 -10.27
C PRO A 95 -15.71 16.40 -10.43
N ASP A 96 -15.97 15.89 -11.63
CA ASP A 96 -17.15 15.06 -11.92
C ASP A 96 -17.09 13.72 -11.17
N LEU A 97 -15.91 13.07 -11.14
CA LEU A 97 -15.73 11.83 -10.39
C LEU A 97 -15.92 12.06 -8.89
N ILE A 98 -15.38 13.16 -8.36
CA ILE A 98 -15.56 13.53 -6.95
C ILE A 98 -17.03 13.82 -6.65
N ALA A 99 -17.75 14.49 -7.55
CA ALA A 99 -19.17 14.76 -7.37
C ALA A 99 -20.00 13.47 -7.28
N ILE A 100 -19.70 12.47 -8.12
CA ILE A 100 -20.36 11.16 -8.08
C ILE A 100 -20.08 10.47 -6.74
N ILE A 101 -18.83 10.48 -6.27
CA ILE A 101 -18.48 9.88 -4.97
C ILE A 101 -19.27 10.55 -3.84
N VAL A 102 -19.38 11.88 -3.84
CA VAL A 102 -20.14 12.63 -2.85
C VAL A 102 -21.62 12.29 -2.91
N GLU A 103 -22.22 12.25 -4.10
CA GLU A 103 -23.63 11.90 -4.28
C GLU A 103 -23.93 10.50 -3.72
N GLU A 104 -23.14 9.50 -4.12
CA GLU A 104 -23.36 8.12 -3.72
C GLU A 104 -23.10 7.93 -2.22
N THR A 105 -22.05 8.56 -1.67
CA THR A 105 -21.76 8.51 -0.23
C THR A 105 -22.92 9.08 0.58
N ASN A 106 -23.46 10.24 0.17
CA ASN A 106 -24.57 10.86 0.86
C ASN A 106 -25.87 10.05 0.73
N ARG A 107 -26.07 9.33 -0.38
CA ARG A 107 -27.24 8.45 -0.56
C ARG A 107 -27.29 7.34 0.49
N TYR A 108 -26.14 6.78 0.86
CA TYR A 108 -26.05 5.69 1.84
C TYR A 108 -25.85 6.16 3.29
N ALA A 109 -25.52 7.44 3.50
CA ALA A 109 -25.36 8.03 4.83
C ALA A 109 -26.67 8.59 5.42
N ALA A 110 -27.76 8.61 4.64
CA ALA A 110 -29.09 9.06 5.04
C ALA A 110 -29.92 7.92 5.64
#